data_AF-A0A3C0U5J6-F1
#
_entry.id   AF-A0A3C0U5J6-F1
#
_cell.length_a   1.000
_cell.length_b   1.000
_cell.length_c   1.000
_cell.angle_alpha   90.00
_cell.angle_beta   90.00
_cell.angle_gamma   90.00
#
_symmetry.space_group_name_H-M   'P 1'
#
loop_
_entity.id
_entity.type
_entity.pdbx_description
1 polymer ?
#
loop_
_entity_poly.entity_id
_entity_poly.type
_entity_poly.pdbx_seq_one_letter_code
_entity_poly.pdbx_strand_id
1 'polypeptide(L)'
;MCVKPSNNQNNTLFSMFKYRDMNLKRLYIVIALAFFSVQGSATHLLGGEIIWKCKPNGKYQFSLVLYRDCGGIALGTGTQTIANNAGVAISASYVSTTDVVPACYTGTTTCAGAVGGTGKMQKYLYRSGDITITGVPPVGGWNFTWNSCCRPGSISNTNTGGYLLRAVMYPYTPPGATGPLSAGTSANPTCFDSSPNFLEDPQVISCTNVDVVYNNLGYDPDLDSLYYVWAAPLAGNSWPGTAVTWNTGYTTSSPLPSGTGSTGATIDAITGEVNFSSALAGSWATCVKIEEWRCGQKIGEIFRDIPIVTLGCPAGTGLCASAFVDEAPSLDITPDPNLTNPTILVPVTNTAGDTLYLYTEVYPGDTVRFDISSSDPYPNPNCSSQNINFSASGGNLSSAANYGNANACLFNPPCATITSGNVGGVFTYPGINQVEFNWYVDCSHLFYQEYQCGTLKSEYSYYIRMQDDQCPLNRIAYQKIVVRVKNYMPRLPDVSDACVSLDASGVSFDWVASADTGFNFDYYIINHIDTLGATTIVDTIFDWSTQTYTHAGADPNAV
;
A
#
# COMPACT_ATOMS: atom_id res chain seq x y z
N MET A 1 46.46 34.60 79.60
CA MET A 1 46.56 36.06 79.87
C MET A 1 45.55 36.77 78.97
N CYS A 2 44.66 37.54 79.61
CA CYS A 2 43.78 38.66 79.17
C CYS A 2 43.50 38.87 77.67
N VAL A 3 42.33 39.27 77.16
CA VAL A 3 41.01 39.73 77.66
C VAL A 3 40.05 39.77 76.43
N LYS A 4 38.74 39.61 76.65
CA LYS A 4 37.56 39.74 75.74
C LYS A 4 37.37 41.22 75.24
N PRO A 5 36.33 41.66 74.46
CA PRO A 5 35.32 40.98 73.60
C PRO A 5 34.91 41.74 72.28
N SER A 6 33.92 41.16 71.57
CA SER A 6 32.71 41.77 70.94
C SER A 6 32.68 42.41 69.52
N ASN A 7 31.81 41.79 68.70
CA ASN A 7 30.66 42.31 67.90
C ASN A 7 30.82 43.14 66.61
N ASN A 8 30.23 42.53 65.55
CA ASN A 8 29.29 43.04 64.53
C ASN A 8 29.62 44.30 63.73
N GLN A 9 29.52 44.19 62.39
CA GLN A 9 28.43 44.75 61.57
C GLN A 9 28.61 44.40 60.07
N ASN A 10 27.49 44.28 59.38
CA ASN A 10 27.30 43.88 57.98
C ASN A 10 27.88 44.90 56.97
N ASN A 11 28.26 44.45 55.77
CA ASN A 11 27.61 44.74 54.47
C ASN A 11 28.56 44.69 53.24
N THR A 12 28.08 43.94 52.25
CA THR A 12 28.06 44.25 50.79
C THR A 12 29.31 44.18 49.89
N LEU A 13 29.09 43.36 48.84
CA LEU A 13 29.30 43.59 47.40
C LEU A 13 30.66 43.24 46.73
N PHE A 14 30.55 42.23 45.86
CA PHE A 14 31.14 42.08 44.52
C PHE A 14 32.65 42.09 44.35
N SER A 15 33.20 40.89 44.20
CA SER A 15 34.48 40.63 43.52
C SER A 15 34.29 40.67 42.00
N MET A 16 35.12 41.51 41.36
CA MET A 16 35.16 41.87 39.94
C MET A 16 35.38 40.70 38.98
N PHE A 17 34.57 40.62 37.93
CA PHE A 17 35.00 40.03 36.65
C PHE A 17 35.84 41.07 35.90
N LYS A 18 37.10 40.74 35.59
CA LYS A 18 37.96 41.52 34.68
C LYS A 18 37.33 41.57 33.29
N TYR A 19 36.76 42.71 32.90
CA TYR A 19 36.45 43.00 31.50
C TYR A 19 37.77 43.23 30.75
N ARG A 20 38.08 42.33 29.81
CA ARG A 20 39.14 42.53 28.82
C ARG A 20 38.57 43.45 27.75
N ASP A 21 39.20 44.62 27.53
CA ASP A 21 38.78 45.61 26.55
C ASP A 21 38.49 44.97 25.19
N MET A 22 37.20 44.84 24.86
CA MET A 22 36.76 44.28 23.61
C MET A 22 36.90 45.37 22.56
N ASN A 23 37.87 45.23 21.65
CA ASN A 23 38.16 46.19 20.59
C ASN A 23 36.86 46.61 19.88
N LEU A 24 36.56 47.92 19.84
CA LEU A 24 35.28 48.47 19.37
C LEU A 24 34.89 47.95 17.97
N LYS A 25 35.87 47.67 17.10
CA LYS A 25 35.67 47.04 15.79
C LYS A 25 35.09 45.61 15.89
N ARG A 26 35.49 44.82 16.89
CA ARG A 26 34.96 43.47 17.14
C ARG A 26 33.53 43.52 17.70
N LEU A 27 33.20 44.53 18.50
CA LEU A 27 31.83 44.75 18.97
C LEU A 27 30.89 45.11 17.80
N TYR A 28 31.32 45.97 16.88
CA TYR A 28 30.54 46.29 15.67
C TYR A 28 30.34 45.08 14.74
N ILE A 29 31.35 44.20 14.63
CA ILE A 29 31.22 42.95 13.85
C ILE A 29 30.20 41.99 14.48
N VAL A 30 30.22 41.83 15.81
CA VAL A 30 29.26 40.97 16.52
C VAL A 30 27.84 41.53 16.44
N ILE A 31 27.67 42.85 16.56
CA ILE A 31 26.37 43.52 16.39
C ILE A 31 25.88 43.39 14.95
N ALA A 32 26.75 43.59 13.94
CA ALA A 32 26.39 43.40 12.54
C ALA A 32 25.97 41.95 12.24
N LEU A 33 26.68 40.94 12.77
CA LEU A 33 26.31 39.53 12.65
C LEU A 33 24.98 39.19 13.35
N ALA A 34 24.64 39.87 14.46
CA ALA A 34 23.35 39.72 15.13
C ALA A 34 22.18 40.35 14.34
N PHE A 35 22.44 41.38 13.52
CA PHE A 35 21.46 41.96 12.60
C PHE A 35 21.31 41.19 11.27
N PHE A 36 22.23 40.28 10.96
CA PHE A 36 22.13 39.32 9.84
C PHE A 36 21.58 37.95 10.29
N SER A 37 20.69 37.91 11.27
CA SER A 37 19.91 36.71 11.54
C SER A 37 18.96 36.47 10.37
N VAL A 38 19.41 35.68 9.39
CA VAL A 38 18.55 35.12 8.36
C VAL A 38 17.50 34.29 9.09
N GLN A 39 16.24 34.72 9.08
CA GLN A 39 15.15 33.86 9.52
C GLN A 39 15.13 32.68 8.55
N GLY A 40 15.61 31.52 9.01
CA GLY A 40 15.45 30.27 8.31
C GLY A 40 13.95 30.03 8.16
N SER A 41 13.47 30.19 6.94
CA SER A 41 12.11 29.85 6.56
C SER A 41 11.95 28.34 6.73
N ALA A 42 11.30 27.90 7.81
CA ALA A 42 10.98 26.50 7.99
C ALA A 42 9.96 26.11 6.90
N THR A 43 10.42 25.40 5.88
CA THR A 43 9.55 24.70 4.94
C THR A 43 8.82 23.61 5.74
N HIS A 44 7.49 23.67 5.83
CA HIS A 44 6.74 22.67 6.61
C HIS A 44 6.40 21.46 5.73
N LEU A 45 7.40 20.92 5.04
CA LEU A 45 7.24 19.67 4.32
C LEU A 45 7.05 18.56 5.37
N LEU A 46 5.90 17.92 5.39
CA LEU A 46 5.61 16.79 6.26
C LEU A 46 6.18 15.49 5.71
N GLY A 47 6.31 15.37 4.39
CA GLY A 47 6.77 14.11 3.83
C GLY A 47 6.45 13.93 2.37
N GLY A 48 6.54 12.68 1.93
CA GLY A 48 6.17 12.31 0.58
C GLY A 48 6.49 10.87 0.23
N GLU A 49 6.26 10.56 -1.04
CA GLU A 49 6.43 9.24 -1.64
C GLU A 49 6.71 9.37 -3.15
N ILE A 50 7.37 8.35 -3.69
CA ILE A 50 7.67 8.21 -5.11
C ILE A 50 7.09 6.88 -5.58
N ILE A 51 6.33 6.90 -6.66
CA ILE A 51 5.76 5.71 -7.31
C ILE A 51 5.99 5.79 -8.83
N TRP A 52 5.98 4.65 -9.51
CA TRP A 52 6.08 4.57 -10.97
C TRP A 52 4.98 3.69 -11.55
N LYS A 53 4.67 3.91 -12.83
CA LYS A 53 3.73 3.09 -13.59
C LYS A 53 4.32 2.73 -14.95
N CYS A 54 4.25 1.45 -15.32
CA CYS A 54 4.48 1.00 -16.68
C CYS A 54 3.30 1.39 -17.58
N LYS A 55 3.60 2.01 -18.71
CA LYS A 55 2.61 2.49 -19.68
C LYS A 55 2.57 1.54 -20.89
N PRO A 56 1.41 1.42 -21.59
CA PRO A 56 1.28 0.53 -22.76
C PRO A 56 2.27 0.78 -23.90
N ASN A 57 2.94 1.94 -23.92
CA ASN A 57 3.98 2.28 -24.88
C ASN A 57 5.40 1.86 -24.44
N GLY A 58 5.51 1.03 -23.40
CA GLY A 58 6.78 0.51 -22.89
C GLY A 58 7.61 1.51 -22.09
N LYS A 59 7.02 2.65 -21.67
CA LYS A 59 7.71 3.70 -20.90
C LYS A 59 7.19 3.77 -19.47
N TYR A 60 8.00 4.36 -18.59
CA TYR A 60 7.63 4.58 -17.20
C TYR A 60 7.12 6.01 -16.98
N GLN A 61 6.08 6.15 -16.17
CA GLN A 61 5.63 7.46 -15.67
C GLN A 61 5.81 7.50 -14.16
N PHE A 62 6.56 8.50 -13.68
CA PHE A 62 6.84 8.68 -12.25
C PHE A 62 5.88 9.71 -11.66
N SER A 63 5.43 9.46 -10.43
CA SER A 63 4.74 10.44 -9.61
C SER A 63 5.52 10.68 -8.32
N LEU A 64 5.70 11.96 -7.99
CA LEU A 64 6.21 12.42 -6.71
C LEU A 64 5.05 13.09 -5.98
N VAL A 65 4.68 12.56 -4.82
CA VAL A 65 3.67 13.16 -3.96
C VAL A 65 4.37 13.77 -2.76
N LEU A 66 4.13 15.06 -2.51
CA LEU A 66 4.66 15.77 -1.36
C LEU A 66 3.51 16.24 -0.47
N TYR A 67 3.65 16.07 0.84
CA TYR A 67 2.69 16.52 1.83
C TYR A 67 3.26 17.71 2.58
N ARG A 68 2.53 18.83 2.61
CA ARG A 68 2.88 20.01 3.42
C ARG A 68 1.95 20.17 4.59
N ASP A 69 2.45 20.69 5.70
CA ASP A 69 1.63 21.21 6.79
C ASP A 69 0.87 22.44 6.32
N CYS A 70 -0.42 22.49 6.61
CA CYS A 70 -1.26 23.62 6.23
C CYS A 70 -0.98 24.90 7.03
N GLY A 71 -0.41 24.79 8.23
CA GLY A 71 0.10 25.97 8.95
C GLY A 71 1.45 26.47 8.46
N GLY A 72 1.99 25.85 7.42
CA GLY A 72 3.29 26.16 6.87
C GLY A 72 3.29 26.98 5.59
N ILE A 73 4.48 27.04 4.98
CA ILE A 73 4.71 27.77 3.73
C ILE A 73 4.35 26.88 2.55
N ALA A 74 3.85 27.51 1.50
CA ALA A 74 3.51 26.80 0.29
C ALA A 74 4.69 26.16 -0.43
N LEU A 75 4.47 24.92 -0.90
CA LEU A 75 5.40 24.27 -1.80
C LEU A 75 5.31 24.93 -3.17
N GLY A 76 6.46 25.10 -3.82
CA GLY A 76 6.52 25.66 -5.16
C GLY A 76 5.90 24.74 -6.19
N THR A 77 5.12 25.28 -7.13
CA THR A 77 4.51 24.53 -8.24
C THR A 77 5.45 24.35 -9.44
N GLY A 78 6.73 24.68 -9.26
CA GLY A 78 7.77 24.42 -10.25
C GLY A 78 8.06 22.92 -10.38
N THR A 79 8.58 22.54 -11.55
CA THR A 79 9.00 21.18 -11.86
C THR A 79 10.03 20.65 -10.86
N GLN A 80 9.85 19.41 -10.43
CA GLN A 80 10.73 18.70 -9.50
C GLN A 80 11.60 17.69 -10.24
N THR A 81 12.83 17.50 -9.77
CA THR A 81 13.75 16.50 -10.33
C THR A 81 13.77 15.25 -9.45
N ILE A 82 13.55 14.07 -10.03
CA ILE A 82 13.73 12.79 -9.35
C ILE A 82 15.11 12.24 -9.74
N ALA A 83 16.04 12.22 -8.79
CA ALA A 83 17.38 11.72 -8.99
C ALA A 83 17.37 10.18 -9.07
N ASN A 84 18.23 9.60 -9.90
CA ASN A 84 18.30 8.16 -10.09
C ASN A 84 19.68 7.70 -10.55
N ASN A 85 19.93 6.39 -10.46
CA ASN A 85 21.10 5.71 -11.04
C ASN A 85 20.77 4.98 -12.37
N ALA A 86 19.59 5.20 -12.95
CA ALA A 86 19.17 4.62 -14.22
C ALA A 86 19.71 5.41 -15.44
N GLY A 87 20.45 6.50 -15.20
CA GLY A 87 21.16 7.26 -16.25
C GLY A 87 20.26 8.19 -17.06
N VAL A 88 19.05 8.50 -16.58
CA VAL A 88 18.05 9.31 -17.30
C VAL A 88 17.61 10.50 -16.47
N ALA A 89 17.25 11.61 -17.13
CA ALA A 89 16.68 12.77 -16.44
C ALA A 89 15.18 12.54 -16.22
N ILE A 90 14.74 12.54 -14.96
CA ILE A 90 13.32 12.43 -14.60
C ILE A 90 12.86 13.78 -14.04
N SER A 91 12.02 14.45 -14.82
CA SER A 91 11.50 15.78 -14.53
C SER A 91 9.98 15.66 -14.34
N ALA A 92 9.49 15.98 -13.14
CA ALA A 92 8.11 15.83 -12.72
C ALA A 92 7.43 17.21 -12.61
N SER A 93 6.49 17.49 -13.51
CA SER A 93 5.73 18.74 -13.54
C SER A 93 4.60 18.72 -12.52
N TYR A 94 4.26 19.88 -11.97
CA TYR A 94 3.11 20.02 -11.07
C TYR A 94 1.80 19.64 -11.78
N VAL A 95 0.96 18.87 -11.09
CA VAL A 95 -0.35 18.43 -11.57
C VAL A 95 -1.47 19.08 -10.76
N SER A 96 -1.44 18.92 -9.44
CA SER A 96 -2.52 19.37 -8.56
C SER A 96 -2.08 19.56 -7.12
N THR A 97 -2.89 20.32 -6.39
CA THR A 97 -2.85 20.43 -4.93
C THR A 97 -4.23 20.11 -4.38
N THR A 98 -4.31 19.29 -3.34
CA THR A 98 -5.57 18.95 -2.66
C THR A 98 -5.40 19.01 -1.14
N ASP A 99 -6.41 19.50 -0.42
CA ASP A 99 -6.42 19.48 1.04
C ASP A 99 -6.66 18.04 1.53
N VAL A 100 -5.84 17.60 2.47
CA VAL A 100 -6.00 16.33 3.20
C VAL A 100 -6.18 16.73 4.66
N VAL A 101 -7.44 16.94 5.02
CA VAL A 101 -7.86 17.54 6.28
C VAL A 101 -9.05 16.77 6.85
N PRO A 102 -9.16 16.63 8.17
CA PRO A 102 -10.29 15.93 8.77
C PRO A 102 -11.62 16.66 8.50
N ALA A 103 -12.66 15.86 8.33
CA ALA A 103 -14.03 16.29 8.08
C ALA A 103 -14.99 15.40 8.87
N CYS A 104 -15.87 16.01 9.65
CA CYS A 104 -16.83 15.30 10.49
C CYS A 104 -18.19 16.03 10.47
N TYR A 105 -19.14 15.61 11.31
CA TYR A 105 -20.51 16.14 11.36
C TYR A 105 -20.59 17.64 11.70
N THR A 106 -19.53 18.21 12.28
CA THR A 106 -19.42 19.65 12.53
C THR A 106 -18.91 20.46 11.34
N GLY A 107 -18.49 19.77 10.27
CA GLY A 107 -17.99 20.33 9.03
C GLY A 107 -16.59 19.84 8.64
N THR A 108 -16.15 20.28 7.46
CA THR A 108 -14.80 20.03 6.97
C THR A 108 -13.87 21.15 7.42
N THR A 109 -12.74 20.78 8.00
CA THR A 109 -11.69 21.77 8.29
C THR A 109 -11.02 22.23 7.00
N THR A 110 -10.28 23.33 7.03
CA THR A 110 -9.57 23.84 5.85
C THR A 110 -8.11 24.12 6.18
N CYS A 111 -7.30 24.19 5.13
CA CYS A 111 -5.91 24.61 5.27
C CYS A 111 -5.75 26.12 5.44
N ALA A 112 -6.78 26.91 5.12
CA ALA A 112 -6.76 28.35 5.31
C ALA A 112 -6.72 28.71 6.81
N GLY A 113 -5.63 29.35 7.25
CA GLY A 113 -5.45 29.76 8.65
C GLY A 113 -5.19 28.59 9.61
N ALA A 114 -4.82 27.42 9.10
CA ALA A 114 -4.45 26.28 9.94
C ALA A 114 -3.21 26.61 10.80
N VAL A 115 -3.17 26.05 12.00
CA VAL A 115 -2.02 26.13 12.89
C VAL A 115 -1.07 24.99 12.59
N GLY A 116 0.23 25.28 12.46
CA GLY A 116 1.25 24.27 12.18
C GLY A 116 1.34 23.20 13.28
N GLY A 117 1.69 21.98 12.92
CA GLY A 117 1.82 20.85 13.83
C GLY A 117 0.51 20.20 14.25
N THR A 118 -0.61 20.57 13.63
CA THR A 118 -1.94 19.98 13.92
C THR A 118 -2.30 18.80 13.01
N GLY A 119 -1.39 18.41 12.11
CA GLY A 119 -1.57 17.29 11.17
C GLY A 119 -2.50 17.58 9.99
N LYS A 120 -3.10 18.78 9.92
CA LYS A 120 -3.78 19.28 8.72
C LYS A 120 -2.76 19.47 7.61
N MET A 121 -2.99 18.88 6.45
CA MET A 121 -2.00 18.89 5.39
C MET A 121 -2.59 19.10 4.00
N GLN A 122 -1.70 19.40 3.06
CA GLN A 122 -2.00 19.51 1.65
C GLN A 122 -1.08 18.61 0.85
N LYS A 123 -1.69 17.87 -0.07
CA LYS A 123 -1.04 16.97 -0.99
C LYS A 123 -0.73 17.69 -2.28
N TYR A 124 0.53 17.63 -2.69
CA TYR A 124 1.04 18.14 -3.96
C TYR A 124 1.42 16.96 -4.84
N LEU A 125 0.79 16.86 -6.00
CA LEU A 125 1.12 15.84 -6.99
C LEU A 125 1.99 16.44 -8.09
N TYR A 126 3.16 15.87 -8.29
CA TYR A 126 4.02 16.09 -9.45
C TYR A 126 4.13 14.81 -10.26
N ARG A 127 4.16 14.92 -11.58
CA ARG A 127 4.18 13.77 -12.49
C ARG A 127 5.10 14.02 -13.68
N SER A 128 5.89 13.02 -14.04
CA SER A 128 6.72 13.08 -15.23
C SER A 128 5.92 12.88 -16.52
N GLY A 129 6.53 13.21 -17.65
CA GLY A 129 6.13 12.61 -18.93
C GLY A 129 6.47 11.11 -18.98
N ASP A 130 6.34 10.52 -20.15
CA ASP A 130 6.74 9.13 -20.38
C ASP A 130 8.27 9.02 -20.52
N ILE A 131 8.90 8.38 -19.55
CA ILE A 131 10.35 8.23 -19.43
C ILE A 131 10.77 6.87 -19.99
N THR A 132 11.71 6.89 -20.94
CA THR A 132 12.41 5.69 -21.36
C THR A 132 13.57 5.42 -20.40
N ILE A 133 13.50 4.31 -19.67
CA ILE A 133 14.64 3.72 -18.97
C ILE A 133 15.18 2.58 -19.84
N THR A 134 16.50 2.34 -19.83
CA THR A 134 17.13 1.34 -20.71
C THR A 134 17.94 0.33 -19.91
N GLY A 135 17.97 -0.91 -20.40
CA GLY A 135 18.75 -2.00 -19.80
C GLY A 135 18.04 -2.69 -18.63
N VAL A 136 18.80 -3.42 -17.83
CA VAL A 136 18.31 -4.22 -16.70
C VAL A 136 18.61 -3.48 -15.39
N PRO A 137 17.70 -3.47 -14.40
CA PRO A 137 18.04 -2.98 -13.07
C PRO A 137 19.26 -3.73 -12.52
N PRO A 138 20.26 -3.05 -11.93
CA PRO A 138 21.38 -3.73 -11.29
C PRO A 138 20.89 -4.53 -10.07
N VAL A 139 21.72 -5.42 -9.51
CA VAL A 139 21.35 -6.22 -8.30
C VAL A 139 20.90 -5.32 -7.13
N GLY A 140 21.49 -4.13 -6.97
CA GLY A 140 21.08 -3.14 -5.97
C GLY A 140 19.84 -2.31 -6.32
N GLY A 141 19.25 -2.55 -7.50
CA GLY A 141 18.09 -1.85 -8.04
C GLY A 141 18.39 -0.50 -8.69
N TRP A 142 17.45 -0.04 -9.51
CA TRP A 142 17.35 1.38 -9.84
C TRP A 142 16.72 2.12 -8.67
N ASN A 143 17.44 3.08 -8.11
CA ASN A 143 16.90 3.95 -7.06
C ASN A 143 16.35 5.23 -7.68
N PHE A 144 15.23 5.69 -7.13
CA PHE A 144 14.60 6.96 -7.45
C PHE A 144 14.49 7.76 -6.16
N THR A 145 15.05 8.95 -6.13
CA THR A 145 15.14 9.74 -4.90
C THR A 145 14.77 11.21 -5.12
N TRP A 146 14.26 11.81 -4.06
CA TRP A 146 14.01 13.25 -3.97
C TRP A 146 14.36 13.71 -2.58
N ASN A 147 15.07 14.83 -2.46
CA ASN A 147 15.52 15.34 -1.18
C ASN A 147 15.01 16.76 -0.92
N SER A 148 14.82 17.07 0.36
CA SER A 148 14.53 18.43 0.79
C SER A 148 14.98 18.64 2.23
N CYS A 149 15.41 19.87 2.50
CA CYS A 149 15.56 20.37 3.85
C CYS A 149 14.24 21.06 4.26
N CYS A 150 13.69 20.90 5.45
CA CYS A 150 14.02 20.03 6.57
C CYS A 150 12.74 19.34 7.04
N ARG A 151 12.88 18.31 7.88
CA ARG A 151 11.76 17.85 8.70
C ARG A 151 11.25 18.98 9.60
N PRO A 152 9.94 19.04 9.87
CA PRO A 152 9.39 20.05 10.78
C PRO A 152 9.97 19.91 12.18
N GLY A 153 10.21 21.06 12.83
CA GLY A 153 10.67 21.12 14.22
C GLY A 153 9.67 20.56 15.25
N SER A 154 8.43 20.29 14.85
CA SER A 154 7.41 19.64 15.69
C SER A 154 7.64 18.15 15.89
N ILE A 155 8.46 17.50 15.04
CA ILE A 155 8.75 16.08 15.14
C ILE A 155 9.62 15.81 16.38
N SER A 156 9.16 14.90 17.24
CA SER A 156 9.70 14.71 18.60
C SER A 156 10.45 13.39 18.80
N ASN A 157 10.27 12.37 17.94
CA ASN A 157 10.92 11.06 18.07
C ASN A 157 12.29 10.97 17.40
N THR A 158 12.75 12.01 16.71
CA THR A 158 14.05 12.03 16.04
C THR A 158 14.77 13.36 16.23
N ASN A 159 16.10 13.36 16.11
CA ASN A 159 16.82 14.60 15.86
C ASN A 159 16.49 15.09 14.43
N THR A 160 15.99 16.32 14.30
CA THR A 160 15.47 16.85 13.04
C THR A 160 16.53 16.88 11.94
N GLY A 161 16.38 15.99 10.94
CA GLY A 161 17.18 15.95 9.70
C GLY A 161 16.40 16.41 8.47
N GLY A 162 17.00 16.26 7.29
CA GLY A 162 16.30 16.43 6.00
C GLY A 162 15.43 15.22 5.64
N TYR A 163 14.80 15.30 4.47
CA TYR A 163 14.17 14.16 3.79
C TYR A 163 15.06 13.66 2.67
N LEU A 164 15.16 12.34 2.56
CA LEU A 164 15.51 11.65 1.32
C LEU A 164 14.40 10.63 1.04
N LEU A 165 13.40 11.07 0.28
CA LEU A 165 12.34 10.19 -0.23
C LEU A 165 12.95 9.23 -1.23
N ARG A 166 12.44 8.00 -1.27
CA ARG A 166 13.02 6.94 -2.09
C ARG A 166 11.99 5.94 -2.61
N ALA A 167 12.36 5.31 -3.70
CA ALA A 167 11.74 4.13 -4.31
C ALA A 167 12.85 3.31 -4.97
N VAL A 168 12.71 1.98 -5.04
CA VAL A 168 13.71 1.08 -5.65
C VAL A 168 13.01 0.05 -6.52
N MET A 169 13.46 -0.08 -7.77
CA MET A 169 13.04 -1.15 -8.70
C MET A 169 14.18 -2.16 -8.83
N TYR A 170 13.91 -3.44 -8.55
CA TYR A 170 14.86 -4.54 -8.60
C TYR A 170 14.73 -5.35 -9.90
N PRO A 171 15.77 -6.11 -10.29
CA PRO A 171 15.69 -6.97 -11.46
C PRO A 171 14.74 -8.14 -11.19
N TYR A 172 13.89 -8.45 -12.16
CA TYR A 172 13.01 -9.60 -12.12
C TYR A 172 13.44 -10.63 -13.18
N THR A 173 13.64 -11.89 -12.77
CA THR A 173 13.91 -13.00 -13.69
C THR A 173 12.70 -13.93 -13.70
N PRO A 174 11.89 -13.96 -14.77
CA PRO A 174 10.78 -14.89 -14.86
C PRO A 174 11.26 -16.34 -14.69
N PRO A 175 10.49 -17.22 -14.04
CA PRO A 175 10.79 -18.65 -13.98
C PRO A 175 11.02 -19.22 -15.38
N GLY A 176 12.11 -19.99 -15.54
CA GLY A 176 12.53 -20.54 -16.83
C GLY A 176 13.29 -19.57 -17.75
N ALA A 177 13.41 -18.29 -17.41
CA ALA A 177 14.24 -17.35 -18.16
C ALA A 177 15.73 -17.55 -17.83
N THR A 178 16.60 -17.28 -18.81
CA THR A 178 18.06 -17.36 -18.65
C THR A 178 18.66 -16.10 -18.02
N GLY A 179 17.85 -15.06 -17.77
CA GLY A 179 18.29 -13.80 -17.19
C GLY A 179 17.12 -12.82 -16.96
N PRO A 180 17.39 -11.71 -16.25
CA PRO A 180 16.38 -10.73 -15.87
C PRO A 180 15.81 -9.94 -17.05
N LEU A 181 14.59 -9.46 -16.90
CA LEU A 181 13.93 -8.59 -17.87
C LEU A 181 14.66 -7.25 -18.03
N SER A 182 14.63 -6.73 -19.25
CA SER A 182 15.21 -5.44 -19.62
C SER A 182 14.09 -4.43 -19.88
N ALA A 183 14.30 -3.17 -19.51
CA ALA A 183 13.47 -2.03 -19.92
C ALA A 183 13.72 -1.61 -21.39
N GLY A 184 14.47 -2.42 -22.14
CA GLY A 184 14.68 -2.23 -23.57
C GLY A 184 15.73 -1.17 -23.86
N THR A 185 15.55 -0.46 -24.97
CA THR A 185 16.51 0.54 -25.48
C THR A 185 15.81 1.87 -25.76
N SER A 186 16.58 2.91 -26.03
CA SER A 186 16.03 4.22 -26.43
C SER A 186 15.18 4.14 -27.70
N ALA A 187 15.47 3.21 -28.61
CA ALA A 187 14.74 3.02 -29.86
C ALA A 187 13.52 2.11 -29.72
N ASN A 188 13.58 1.14 -28.79
CA ASN A 188 12.50 0.20 -28.51
C ASN A 188 12.33 0.07 -26.99
N PRO A 189 11.63 1.02 -26.34
CA PRO A 189 11.44 1.01 -24.90
C PRO A 189 10.45 -0.09 -24.50
N THR A 190 10.71 -0.72 -23.38
CA THR A 190 9.82 -1.69 -22.74
C THR A 190 9.75 -1.40 -21.24
N CYS A 191 8.65 -1.78 -20.61
CA CYS A 191 8.55 -1.80 -19.16
C CYS A 191 7.87 -3.09 -18.75
N PHE A 192 8.18 -3.56 -17.55
CA PHE A 192 7.74 -4.88 -17.08
C PHE A 192 7.11 -4.82 -15.69
N ASP A 193 6.92 -3.60 -15.17
CA ASP A 193 6.59 -3.38 -13.77
C ASP A 193 6.01 -2.00 -13.48
N SER A 194 4.98 -1.94 -12.65
CA SER A 194 4.43 -0.74 -12.04
C SER A 194 4.52 -0.92 -10.54
N SER A 195 5.11 0.06 -9.83
CA SER A 195 5.16 -0.03 -8.38
C SER A 195 3.75 -0.12 -7.78
N PRO A 196 3.64 -0.57 -6.53
CA PRO A 196 2.43 -0.41 -5.78
C PRO A 196 2.07 1.08 -5.67
N ASN A 197 0.82 1.34 -5.33
CA ASN A 197 0.31 2.67 -5.03
C ASN A 197 -0.31 2.67 -3.64
N PHE A 198 -0.28 3.82 -2.98
CA PHE A 198 -1.04 4.05 -1.77
C PHE A 198 -2.41 4.58 -2.16
N LEU A 199 -3.46 3.80 -1.90
CA LEU A 199 -4.82 4.15 -2.27
C LEU A 199 -5.46 5.16 -1.32
N GLU A 200 -4.89 5.32 -0.12
CA GLU A 200 -5.36 6.31 0.84
C GLU A 200 -4.37 7.46 1.02
N ASP A 201 -4.92 8.67 1.06
CA ASP A 201 -4.18 9.81 1.58
C ASP A 201 -3.89 9.60 3.07
N PRO A 202 -2.73 10.02 3.56
CA PRO A 202 -2.32 9.76 4.93
C PRO A 202 -3.17 10.60 5.90
N GLN A 203 -4.25 10.02 6.44
CA GLN A 203 -5.00 10.58 7.57
C GLN A 203 -4.18 10.40 8.86
N VAL A 204 -3.17 11.24 9.02
CA VAL A 204 -2.13 11.11 10.05
C VAL A 204 -2.46 11.81 11.37
N ILE A 205 -3.74 11.96 11.71
CA ILE A 205 -4.15 12.56 12.98
C ILE A 205 -4.74 11.48 13.85
N SER A 206 -4.34 11.45 15.12
CA SER A 206 -4.83 10.55 16.15
C SER A 206 -5.16 11.34 17.42
N CYS A 207 -6.00 10.76 18.28
CA CYS A 207 -6.29 11.30 19.59
C CYS A 207 -5.45 10.61 20.67
N THR A 208 -5.09 11.33 21.73
CA THR A 208 -4.43 10.72 22.89
C THR A 208 -5.36 9.74 23.61
N ASN A 209 -4.80 8.62 24.09
CA ASN A 209 -5.52 7.55 24.83
C ASN A 209 -6.66 6.89 24.05
N VAL A 210 -6.52 6.86 22.73
CA VAL A 210 -7.45 6.24 21.81
C VAL A 210 -6.70 5.17 21.05
N ASP A 211 -7.33 4.00 20.87
CA ASP A 211 -6.82 2.98 19.97
C ASP A 211 -7.05 3.42 18.51
N VAL A 212 -5.97 3.38 17.73
CA VAL A 212 -5.95 3.84 16.35
C VAL A 212 -5.69 2.65 15.45
N VAL A 213 -6.58 2.50 14.46
CA VAL A 213 -6.41 1.61 13.32
C VAL A 213 -6.23 2.49 12.10
N TYR A 214 -5.08 2.39 11.44
CA TYR A 214 -4.76 3.15 10.23
C TYR A 214 -4.23 2.20 9.16
N ASN A 215 -4.69 2.31 7.92
CA ASN A 215 -4.17 1.51 6.83
C ASN A 215 -3.62 2.40 5.71
N ASN A 216 -2.47 2.01 5.16
CA ASN A 216 -1.85 2.68 4.01
C ASN A 216 -2.48 2.27 2.67
N LEU A 217 -3.27 1.18 2.67
CA LEU A 217 -3.98 0.58 1.53
C LEU A 217 -3.10 0.49 0.28
N GLY A 218 -2.08 -0.37 0.35
CA GLY A 218 -1.22 -0.64 -0.81
C GLY A 218 -1.96 -1.43 -1.88
N TYR A 219 -1.78 -1.05 -3.14
CA TYR A 219 -2.35 -1.77 -4.28
C TYR A 219 -1.37 -1.86 -5.42
N ASP A 220 -1.24 -3.05 -5.98
CA ASP A 220 -0.32 -3.34 -7.06
C ASP A 220 -1.04 -3.48 -8.41
N PRO A 221 -0.70 -2.66 -9.42
CA PRO A 221 -1.26 -2.79 -10.76
C PRO A 221 -0.83 -4.04 -11.52
N ASP A 222 0.19 -4.77 -11.11
CA ASP A 222 0.61 -6.01 -11.78
C ASP A 222 0.16 -7.24 -10.98
N LEU A 223 -0.67 -7.03 -9.95
CA LEU A 223 -1.19 -8.03 -9.01
C LEU A 223 -0.09 -8.73 -8.23
N ASP A 224 1.01 -8.04 -7.97
CA ASP A 224 2.07 -8.57 -7.14
C ASP A 224 1.69 -8.61 -5.66
N SER A 225 2.30 -9.57 -4.97
CA SER A 225 2.10 -9.71 -3.54
C SER A 225 2.81 -8.58 -2.79
N LEU A 226 2.09 -7.94 -1.86
CA LEU A 226 2.59 -6.81 -1.10
C LEU A 226 2.97 -7.23 0.31
N TYR A 227 4.11 -6.72 0.77
CA TYR A 227 4.59 -6.92 2.14
C TYR A 227 4.88 -5.56 2.81
N TYR A 228 4.27 -5.33 3.97
CA TYR A 228 4.33 -4.04 4.67
C TYR A 228 5.26 -4.10 5.86
N VAL A 229 6.10 -3.09 6.04
CA VAL A 229 7.03 -3.03 7.18
C VAL A 229 7.45 -1.60 7.50
N TRP A 230 7.77 -1.34 8.76
CA TRP A 230 8.43 -0.08 9.13
C TRP A 230 9.86 -0.02 8.57
N ALA A 231 10.22 1.13 8.02
CA ALA A 231 11.57 1.43 7.56
C ALA A 231 12.14 2.66 8.27
N ALA A 232 13.45 2.80 8.25
CA ALA A 232 14.08 4.02 8.74
C ALA A 232 13.74 5.18 7.77
N PRO A 233 13.24 6.32 8.28
CA PRO A 233 13.27 7.57 7.54
C PRO A 233 14.73 7.89 7.15
N LEU A 234 14.95 8.41 5.95
CA LEU A 234 16.29 8.78 5.48
C LEU A 234 16.43 10.29 5.34
N ALA A 235 17.68 10.73 5.43
CA ALA A 235 18.14 12.07 5.11
C ALA A 235 19.36 12.01 4.18
N GLY A 236 19.75 13.15 3.63
CA GLY A 236 20.90 13.29 2.73
C GLY A 236 20.52 13.94 1.40
N ASN A 237 21.52 14.25 0.58
CA ASN A 237 21.35 14.93 -0.70
C ASN A 237 21.47 13.99 -1.91
N SER A 238 21.81 12.72 -1.67
CA SER A 238 22.03 11.71 -2.72
C SER A 238 21.85 10.31 -2.15
N TRP A 239 21.67 9.34 -3.03
CA TRP A 239 21.70 7.92 -2.69
C TRP A 239 23.15 7.40 -2.53
N PRO A 240 23.45 6.50 -1.57
CA PRO A 240 22.58 6.05 -0.49
C PRO A 240 22.39 7.15 0.57
N GLY A 241 21.18 7.24 1.12
CA GLY A 241 20.87 8.14 2.22
C GLY A 241 21.47 7.69 3.56
N THR A 242 21.37 8.57 4.55
CA THR A 242 21.70 8.27 5.95
C THR A 242 20.41 8.06 6.74
N ALA A 243 20.34 6.98 7.52
CA ALA A 243 19.22 6.77 8.43
C ALA A 243 19.14 7.89 9.45
N VAL A 244 17.93 8.41 9.62
CA VAL A 244 17.63 9.42 10.63
C VAL A 244 17.87 8.83 12.03
N THR A 245 18.46 9.62 12.94
CA THR A 245 18.80 9.12 14.29
C THR A 245 17.62 9.30 15.23
N TRP A 246 17.11 8.19 15.72
CA TRP A 246 16.02 8.17 16.70
C TRP A 246 16.46 8.78 18.04
N ASN A 247 15.56 9.53 18.67
CA ASN A 247 15.70 9.93 20.06
C ASN A 247 15.55 8.71 20.97
N THR A 248 16.07 8.80 22.20
CA THR A 248 15.98 7.72 23.20
C THR A 248 14.54 7.25 23.38
N GLY A 249 14.33 5.94 23.30
CA GLY A 249 13.01 5.30 23.43
C GLY A 249 12.30 5.01 22.10
N TYR A 250 12.82 5.51 20.98
CA TYR A 250 12.25 5.26 19.65
C TYR A 250 13.21 4.45 18.78
N THR A 251 12.64 3.65 17.88
CA THR A 251 13.39 2.86 16.90
C THR A 251 12.59 2.74 15.61
N THR A 252 13.19 2.20 14.55
CA THR A 252 12.47 1.93 13.31
C THR A 252 11.28 0.98 13.52
N SER A 253 11.41 -0.02 14.38
CA SER A 253 10.32 -0.97 14.68
C SER A 253 9.35 -0.49 15.77
N SER A 254 9.63 0.65 16.40
CA SER A 254 8.77 1.30 17.39
C SER A 254 8.91 2.83 17.24
N PRO A 255 8.40 3.40 16.14
CA PRO A 255 8.58 4.82 15.84
C PRO A 255 7.64 5.72 16.65
N LEU A 256 6.56 5.16 17.20
CA LEU A 256 5.56 5.85 18.01
C LEU A 256 5.78 5.60 19.51
N PRO A 257 5.21 6.44 20.40
CA PRO A 257 5.30 6.24 21.85
C PRO A 257 4.88 4.84 22.27
N SER A 258 5.65 4.24 23.18
CA SER A 258 5.35 2.93 23.77
C SER A 258 5.63 2.97 25.28
N GLY A 259 4.96 2.09 26.04
CA GLY A 259 5.18 1.96 27.48
C GLY A 259 4.01 2.49 28.31
N THR A 260 4.29 3.29 29.33
CA THR A 260 3.26 3.70 30.31
C THR A 260 2.17 4.54 29.65
N GLY A 261 0.97 3.97 29.50
CA GLY A 261 -0.18 4.62 28.87
C GLY A 261 -0.16 4.62 27.33
N SER A 262 0.82 3.97 26.69
CA SER A 262 0.91 3.90 25.23
C SER A 262 1.21 2.48 24.75
N THR A 263 0.47 2.04 23.73
CA THR A 263 0.76 0.80 22.99
C THR A 263 1.60 1.15 21.77
N GLY A 264 2.81 0.60 21.69
CA GLY A 264 3.72 0.83 20.58
C GLY A 264 3.11 0.39 19.25
N ALA A 265 3.44 1.12 18.18
CA ALA A 265 2.83 0.86 16.89
C ALA A 265 3.31 -0.44 16.26
N THR A 266 2.34 -1.25 15.86
CA THR A 266 2.56 -2.47 15.07
C THR A 266 2.06 -2.24 13.65
N ILE A 267 2.65 -2.94 12.68
CA ILE A 267 2.17 -2.97 11.29
C ILE A 267 1.98 -4.43 10.90
N ASP A 268 0.80 -4.79 10.43
CA ASP A 268 0.55 -6.11 9.87
C ASP A 268 1.18 -6.21 8.48
N ALA A 269 1.98 -7.25 8.27
CA ALA A 269 2.78 -7.38 7.08
C ALA A 269 1.99 -7.78 5.82
N ILE A 270 0.73 -8.22 5.98
CA ILE A 270 -0.13 -8.70 4.89
C ILE A 270 -1.20 -7.66 4.54
N THR A 271 -1.76 -6.98 5.53
CA THR A 271 -2.84 -6.01 5.36
C THR A 271 -2.34 -4.57 5.30
N GLY A 272 -1.15 -4.29 5.85
CA GLY A 272 -0.62 -2.92 5.98
C GLY A 272 -1.30 -2.10 7.09
N GLU A 273 -2.14 -2.75 7.90
CA GLU A 273 -2.83 -2.13 9.03
C GLU A 273 -1.84 -1.80 10.15
N VAL A 274 -1.93 -0.57 10.64
CA VAL A 274 -1.14 -0.02 11.73
C VAL A 274 -2.03 0.15 12.95
N ASN A 275 -1.63 -0.49 14.05
CA ASN A 275 -2.33 -0.43 15.34
C ASN A 275 -1.44 0.22 16.40
N PHE A 276 -1.95 1.25 17.08
CA PHE A 276 -1.26 1.90 18.20
C PHE A 276 -2.20 2.70 19.10
N SER A 277 -1.74 3.04 20.30
CA SER A 277 -2.35 4.09 21.12
C SER A 277 -1.28 4.87 21.87
N SER A 278 -1.50 6.17 22.06
CA SER A 278 -0.50 7.06 22.68
C SER A 278 -1.12 7.93 23.76
N ALA A 279 -0.55 7.90 24.97
CA ALA A 279 -0.85 8.89 26.02
C ALA A 279 -0.20 10.26 25.75
N LEU A 280 0.74 10.34 24.81
CA LEU A 280 1.48 11.56 24.50
C LEU A 280 0.91 12.23 23.25
N ALA A 281 0.63 13.54 23.37
CA ALA A 281 0.41 14.40 22.22
C ALA A 281 1.76 14.81 21.62
N GLY A 282 1.86 14.85 20.29
CA GLY A 282 3.10 15.16 19.59
C GLY A 282 3.05 14.78 18.11
N SER A 283 4.14 15.06 17.40
CA SER A 283 4.36 14.61 16.02
C SER A 283 5.51 13.61 15.97
N TRP A 284 5.30 12.50 15.28
CA TRP A 284 6.17 11.33 15.30
C TRP A 284 6.54 10.96 13.88
N ALA A 285 7.80 11.14 13.47
CA ALA A 285 8.28 10.69 12.17
C ALA A 285 8.06 9.18 12.01
N THR A 286 7.48 8.78 10.89
CA THR A 286 7.32 7.39 10.52
C THR A 286 7.72 7.18 9.07
N CYS A 287 8.07 5.95 8.70
CA CYS A 287 8.30 5.60 7.31
C CYS A 287 7.79 4.17 7.06
N VAL A 288 6.72 4.05 6.28
CA VAL A 288 6.16 2.78 5.87
C VAL A 288 6.83 2.37 4.56
N LYS A 289 7.31 1.13 4.50
CA LYS A 289 7.78 0.48 3.28
C LYS A 289 6.75 -0.53 2.82
N ILE A 290 6.45 -0.50 1.53
CA ILE A 290 5.74 -1.57 0.83
C ILE A 290 6.76 -2.24 -0.09
N GLU A 291 6.98 -3.53 0.13
CA GLU A 291 7.73 -4.38 -0.79
C GLU A 291 6.75 -5.04 -1.76
N GLU A 292 7.17 -5.14 -3.01
CA GLU A 292 6.45 -5.79 -4.09
C GLU A 292 7.18 -7.08 -4.46
N TRP A 293 6.45 -8.19 -4.47
CA TRP A 293 6.98 -9.53 -4.65
C TRP A 293 6.27 -10.27 -5.78
N ARG A 294 7.06 -10.72 -6.75
CA ARG A 294 6.65 -11.54 -7.89
C ARG A 294 7.39 -12.85 -7.86
N CYS A 295 6.67 -13.96 -7.74
CA CYS A 295 7.24 -15.32 -7.72
C CYS A 295 8.32 -15.54 -6.66
N GLY A 296 8.13 -14.97 -5.47
CA GLY A 296 9.12 -15.04 -4.38
C GLY A 296 10.38 -14.22 -4.61
N GLN A 297 10.44 -13.41 -5.67
CA GLN A 297 11.49 -12.41 -5.91
C GLN A 297 10.94 -11.03 -5.56
N LYS A 298 11.70 -10.26 -4.79
CA LYS A 298 11.39 -8.85 -4.54
C LYS A 298 11.75 -8.05 -5.78
N ILE A 299 10.77 -7.34 -6.33
CA ILE A 299 10.92 -6.58 -7.59
C ILE A 299 10.75 -5.07 -7.39
N GLY A 300 10.14 -4.65 -6.29
CA GLY A 300 9.92 -3.23 -5.99
C GLY A 300 9.92 -2.93 -4.50
N GLU A 301 10.30 -1.69 -4.17
CA GLU A 301 10.09 -1.09 -2.85
C GLU A 301 9.66 0.37 -3.02
N ILE A 302 8.55 0.75 -2.38
CA ILE A 302 8.12 2.15 -2.25
C ILE A 302 8.04 2.54 -0.78
N PHE A 303 8.20 3.82 -0.51
CA PHE A 303 8.29 4.35 0.84
C PHE A 303 7.41 5.59 0.99
N ARG A 304 6.58 5.59 2.03
CA ARG A 304 5.85 6.76 2.50
C ARG A 304 6.51 7.25 3.79
N ASP A 305 7.19 8.37 3.70
CA ASP A 305 7.87 9.00 4.83
C ASP A 305 7.08 10.23 5.25
N ILE A 306 6.27 10.09 6.30
CA ILE A 306 5.35 11.12 6.80
C ILE A 306 5.15 10.95 8.31
N PRO A 307 5.03 12.03 9.10
CA PRO A 307 4.78 11.89 10.53
C PRO A 307 3.32 11.57 10.83
N ILE A 308 3.10 10.86 11.92
CA ILE A 308 1.80 10.75 12.60
C ILE A 308 1.72 11.81 13.69
N VAL A 309 0.60 12.52 13.78
CA VAL A 309 0.32 13.56 14.76
C VAL A 309 -0.73 13.05 15.75
N THR A 310 -0.39 13.06 17.04
CA THR A 310 -1.32 12.75 18.13
C THR A 310 -1.70 14.03 18.85
N LEU A 311 -3.00 14.30 18.97
CA LEU A 311 -3.54 15.51 19.59
C LEU A 311 -4.38 15.16 20.82
N GLY A 312 -4.45 16.10 21.77
CA GLY A 312 -5.48 16.07 22.79
C GLY A 312 -6.83 16.41 22.17
N CYS A 313 -7.71 15.43 22.08
CA CYS A 313 -9.03 15.60 21.50
C CYS A 313 -10.06 15.94 22.58
N PRO A 314 -10.77 17.08 22.48
CA PRO A 314 -11.81 17.41 23.43
C PRO A 314 -12.97 16.43 23.30
N ALA A 315 -13.61 16.10 24.43
CA ALA A 315 -14.84 15.31 24.41
C ALA A 315 -15.93 16.05 23.62
N GLY A 316 -16.76 15.28 22.91
CA GLY A 316 -17.93 15.81 22.21
C GLY A 316 -18.83 16.58 23.18
N THR A 317 -19.28 17.77 22.77
CA THR A 317 -20.25 18.56 23.54
C THR A 317 -21.59 18.57 22.82
N GLY A 318 -22.68 18.36 23.55
CA GLY A 318 -24.02 18.36 22.98
C GLY A 318 -25.03 17.61 23.83
N LEU A 319 -26.31 17.71 23.45
CA LEU A 319 -27.43 17.16 24.21
C LEU A 319 -27.36 15.64 24.36
N CYS A 320 -26.80 14.94 23.36
CA CYS A 320 -26.64 13.49 23.35
C CYS A 320 -25.20 13.04 23.65
N ALA A 321 -24.34 13.91 24.16
CA ALA A 321 -22.94 13.56 24.47
C ALA A 321 -22.80 12.39 25.46
N SER A 322 -23.81 12.12 26.29
CA SER A 322 -23.82 10.97 27.22
C SER A 322 -24.21 9.64 26.55
N ALA A 323 -24.84 9.68 25.38
CA ALA A 323 -25.22 8.51 24.59
C ALA A 323 -24.22 8.23 23.45
N PHE A 324 -23.28 9.15 23.25
CA PHE A 324 -22.20 9.05 22.29
C PHE A 324 -21.16 8.03 22.75
N VAL A 325 -20.71 7.18 21.83
CA VAL A 325 -19.57 6.27 22.01
C VAL A 325 -18.61 6.49 20.85
N ASP A 326 -17.32 6.55 21.20
CA ASP A 326 -16.23 6.80 20.25
C ASP A 326 -15.70 5.47 19.70
N GLU A 327 -16.43 4.88 18.75
CA GLU A 327 -16.10 3.59 18.13
C GLU A 327 -16.33 3.57 16.62
N ALA A 328 -15.71 2.61 15.93
CA ALA A 328 -15.92 2.43 14.49
C ALA A 328 -17.30 1.85 14.17
N PRO A 329 -17.93 2.25 13.05
CA PRO A 329 -19.16 1.62 12.62
C PRO A 329 -18.90 0.13 12.31
N SER A 330 -19.93 -0.71 12.44
CA SER A 330 -19.80 -2.14 12.10
C SER A 330 -19.47 -2.32 10.61
N LEU A 331 -18.82 -3.43 10.26
CA LEU A 331 -18.61 -3.81 8.87
C LEU A 331 -18.88 -5.30 8.76
N ASP A 332 -20.06 -5.62 8.25
CA ASP A 332 -20.56 -6.97 8.12
C ASP A 332 -20.69 -7.34 6.64
N ILE A 333 -20.20 -8.51 6.26
CA ILE A 333 -20.28 -9.02 4.89
C ILE A 333 -21.07 -10.32 4.88
N THR A 334 -22.09 -10.37 4.03
CA THR A 334 -22.99 -11.51 3.90
C THR A 334 -23.02 -11.99 2.45
N PRO A 335 -22.47 -13.18 2.13
CA PRO A 335 -22.57 -13.75 0.79
C PRO A 335 -24.01 -13.96 0.32
N ASP A 336 -24.26 -13.75 -0.98
CA ASP A 336 -25.58 -14.04 -1.57
C ASP A 336 -25.81 -15.56 -1.61
N PRO A 337 -26.80 -16.09 -0.88
CA PRO A 337 -27.07 -17.53 -0.84
C PRO A 337 -27.78 -18.05 -2.12
N ASN A 338 -28.24 -17.16 -3.01
CA ASN A 338 -29.08 -17.52 -4.15
C ASN A 338 -28.30 -17.74 -5.45
N LEU A 339 -26.97 -17.62 -5.44
CA LEU A 339 -26.15 -17.93 -6.59
C LEU A 339 -26.12 -19.45 -6.85
N THR A 340 -26.09 -19.85 -8.13
CA THR A 340 -25.91 -21.26 -8.52
C THR A 340 -24.67 -21.87 -7.88
N ASN A 341 -23.58 -21.09 -7.87
CA ASN A 341 -22.35 -21.37 -7.13
C ASN A 341 -22.24 -20.29 -6.03
N PRO A 342 -22.64 -20.59 -4.78
CA PRO A 342 -22.59 -19.63 -3.69
C PRO A 342 -21.19 -19.07 -3.46
N THR A 343 -21.10 -17.77 -3.20
CA THR A 343 -19.83 -17.16 -2.77
C THR A 343 -19.49 -17.65 -1.36
N ILE A 344 -18.31 -18.25 -1.19
CA ILE A 344 -17.83 -18.69 0.12
C ILE A 344 -16.67 -17.80 0.54
N LEU A 345 -16.89 -16.98 1.56
CA LEU A 345 -15.84 -16.14 2.15
C LEU A 345 -15.18 -16.88 3.31
N VAL A 346 -13.90 -17.20 3.13
CA VAL A 346 -13.07 -17.88 4.13
C VAL A 346 -12.18 -16.84 4.83
N PRO A 347 -12.25 -16.70 6.16
CA PRO A 347 -11.37 -15.80 6.88
C PRO A 347 -9.95 -16.36 6.98
N VAL A 348 -8.97 -15.49 6.77
CA VAL A 348 -7.58 -15.73 7.14
C VAL A 348 -7.31 -14.95 8.41
N THR A 349 -6.95 -15.65 9.47
CA THR A 349 -6.74 -15.06 10.78
C THR A 349 -5.26 -14.96 11.13
N ASN A 350 -4.92 -13.96 11.95
CA ASN A 350 -3.61 -13.88 12.58
C ASN A 350 -3.51 -14.91 13.74
N THR A 351 -2.36 -14.97 14.41
CA THR A 351 -2.15 -15.89 15.54
C THR A 351 -3.01 -15.55 16.77
N ALA A 352 -3.54 -14.32 16.86
CA ALA A 352 -4.46 -13.89 17.91
C ALA A 352 -5.93 -14.25 17.61
N GLY A 353 -6.24 -14.67 16.38
CA GLY A 353 -7.58 -15.03 15.93
C GLY A 353 -8.31 -13.90 15.18
N ASP A 354 -7.70 -12.73 14.99
CA ASP A 354 -8.31 -11.61 14.27
C ASP A 354 -8.28 -11.87 12.76
N THR A 355 -9.38 -11.58 12.06
CA THR A 355 -9.47 -11.74 10.60
C THR A 355 -8.63 -10.67 9.90
N LEU A 356 -7.57 -11.08 9.21
CA LEU A 356 -6.73 -10.22 8.38
C LEU A 356 -7.41 -9.87 7.06
N TYR A 357 -7.95 -10.88 6.39
CA TYR A 357 -8.69 -10.72 5.14
C TYR A 357 -9.63 -11.90 4.93
N LEU A 358 -10.66 -11.70 4.10
CA LEU A 358 -11.50 -12.77 3.58
C LEU A 358 -11.00 -13.16 2.20
N TYR A 359 -11.06 -14.44 1.84
CA TYR A 359 -10.87 -14.84 0.46
C TYR A 359 -11.98 -15.75 -0.03
N THR A 360 -12.20 -15.73 -1.34
CA THR A 360 -13.04 -16.70 -2.05
C THR A 360 -12.26 -17.24 -3.24
N GLU A 361 -12.58 -18.47 -3.64
CA GLU A 361 -12.00 -19.12 -4.81
C GLU A 361 -13.10 -19.36 -5.81
N VAL A 362 -12.88 -18.93 -7.04
CA VAL A 362 -13.87 -18.94 -8.10
C VAL A 362 -13.23 -19.31 -9.41
N TYR A 363 -14.04 -19.78 -10.34
CA TYR A 363 -13.64 -20.12 -11.69
C TYR A 363 -14.33 -19.20 -12.70
N PRO A 364 -13.79 -19.05 -13.92
CA PRO A 364 -14.51 -18.39 -14.99
C PRO A 364 -15.90 -18.98 -15.21
N GLY A 365 -16.90 -18.11 -15.31
CA GLY A 365 -18.33 -18.43 -15.32
C GLY A 365 -19.03 -18.18 -13.97
N ASP A 366 -18.28 -18.14 -12.87
CA ASP A 366 -18.85 -17.85 -11.56
C ASP A 366 -19.21 -16.37 -11.38
N THR A 367 -20.09 -16.12 -10.42
CA THR A 367 -20.38 -14.78 -9.93
C THR A 367 -19.97 -14.68 -8.47
N VAL A 368 -19.20 -13.65 -8.13
CA VAL A 368 -18.92 -13.29 -6.74
C VAL A 368 -19.91 -12.21 -6.33
N ARG A 369 -20.75 -12.51 -5.33
CA ARG A 369 -21.73 -11.54 -4.82
C ARG A 369 -21.87 -11.64 -3.31
N PHE A 370 -21.89 -10.49 -2.67
CA PHE A 370 -22.14 -10.36 -1.24
C PHE A 370 -22.66 -8.96 -0.91
N ASP A 371 -23.51 -8.89 0.10
CA ASP A 371 -23.95 -7.64 0.71
C ASP A 371 -22.91 -7.19 1.74
N ILE A 372 -22.72 -5.88 1.80
CA ILE A 372 -21.92 -5.19 2.79
C ILE A 372 -22.87 -4.28 3.55
N SER A 373 -23.01 -4.52 4.85
CA SER A 373 -23.81 -3.69 5.74
C SER A 373 -22.94 -3.09 6.82
N SER A 374 -23.26 -1.86 7.18
CA SER A 374 -22.62 -1.15 8.28
C SER A 374 -23.68 -0.48 9.11
N SER A 375 -23.52 -0.53 10.42
CA SER A 375 -24.39 0.16 11.36
C SER A 375 -23.59 0.84 12.45
N ASP A 376 -24.06 2.02 12.85
CA ASP A 376 -23.61 2.72 14.03
C ASP A 376 -24.85 3.12 14.86
N PRO A 377 -25.09 2.47 16.01
CA PRO A 377 -26.26 2.75 16.82
C PRO A 377 -26.13 4.03 17.65
N TYR A 378 -24.95 4.64 17.74
CA TYR A 378 -24.70 5.79 18.60
C TYR A 378 -24.92 7.11 17.86
N PRO A 379 -25.65 8.07 18.44
CA PRO A 379 -25.83 9.38 17.82
C PRO A 379 -24.56 10.22 17.97
N ASN A 380 -24.42 11.19 17.07
CA ASN A 380 -23.51 12.31 17.28
C ASN A 380 -23.92 13.09 18.56
N PRO A 381 -22.99 13.79 19.23
CA PRO A 381 -23.30 14.58 20.43
C PRO A 381 -24.45 15.60 20.27
N ASN A 382 -24.73 16.05 19.04
CA ASN A 382 -25.85 16.93 18.68
C ASN A 382 -27.21 16.20 18.49
N CYS A 383 -27.26 14.90 18.78
CA CYS A 383 -28.42 14.01 18.59
C CYS A 383 -28.77 13.65 17.14
N SER A 384 -27.95 14.01 16.15
CA SER A 384 -28.13 13.47 14.80
C SER A 384 -27.62 12.03 14.73
N SER A 385 -28.24 11.20 13.91
CA SER A 385 -27.64 9.92 13.52
C SER A 385 -26.30 10.19 12.84
N GLN A 386 -25.31 9.32 13.06
CA GLN A 386 -24.04 9.42 12.35
C GLN A 386 -24.22 9.05 10.88
N ASN A 387 -23.56 9.76 9.97
CA ASN A 387 -23.52 9.37 8.57
C ASN A 387 -22.39 8.37 8.34
N ILE A 388 -22.72 7.21 7.79
CA ILE A 388 -21.73 6.21 7.42
C ILE A 388 -21.46 6.33 5.93
N ASN A 389 -20.22 6.64 5.57
CA ASN A 389 -19.70 6.67 4.20
C ASN A 389 -19.08 5.32 3.83
N PHE A 390 -19.52 4.78 2.71
CA PHE A 390 -18.90 3.63 2.06
C PHE A 390 -17.92 4.10 1.00
N SER A 391 -16.75 3.46 0.96
CA SER A 391 -15.83 3.55 -0.17
C SER A 391 -15.13 2.21 -0.40
N ALA A 392 -14.78 1.95 -1.65
CA ALA A 392 -14.02 0.76 -2.03
C ALA A 392 -13.01 1.05 -3.12
N SER A 393 -12.00 0.18 -3.18
CA SER A 393 -10.93 0.26 -4.17
C SER A 393 -10.41 -1.14 -4.53
N GLY A 394 -9.91 -1.29 -5.75
CA GLY A 394 -9.41 -2.56 -6.28
C GLY A 394 -9.14 -2.45 -7.77
N GLY A 395 -8.28 -3.32 -8.30
CA GLY A 395 -7.83 -3.21 -9.68
C GLY A 395 -8.87 -3.54 -10.73
N ASN A 396 -9.62 -4.61 -10.46
CA ASN A 396 -10.78 -5.03 -11.22
C ASN A 396 -12.08 -4.45 -10.66
N LEU A 397 -12.02 -3.43 -9.79
CA LEU A 397 -13.21 -2.70 -9.35
C LEU A 397 -13.51 -1.56 -10.33
N SER A 398 -14.80 -1.31 -10.57
CA SER A 398 -15.23 -0.20 -11.41
C SER A 398 -14.64 1.12 -10.94
N SER A 399 -13.92 1.81 -11.82
CA SER A 399 -13.35 3.14 -11.59
C SER A 399 -14.36 4.26 -11.82
N ALA A 400 -15.62 3.95 -12.14
CA ALA A 400 -16.68 4.94 -12.24
C ALA A 400 -17.00 5.51 -10.85
N ALA A 401 -17.37 6.79 -10.78
CA ALA A 401 -17.65 7.46 -9.51
C ALA A 401 -18.78 6.81 -8.68
N ASN A 402 -19.67 6.06 -9.32
CA ASN A 402 -20.76 5.31 -8.68
C ASN A 402 -20.50 3.80 -8.63
N TYR A 403 -19.30 3.33 -8.96
CA TYR A 403 -18.92 1.91 -9.04
C TYR A 403 -19.76 1.03 -9.99
N GLY A 404 -20.60 1.61 -10.85
CA GLY A 404 -21.60 0.87 -11.62
C GLY A 404 -21.19 0.49 -13.05
N ASN A 405 -19.99 0.84 -13.51
CA ASN A 405 -19.56 0.57 -14.89
C ASN A 405 -18.64 -0.65 -14.96
N ALA A 406 -19.20 -1.80 -15.36
CA ALA A 406 -18.48 -3.05 -15.53
C ALA A 406 -17.44 -3.04 -16.68
N ASN A 407 -17.36 -1.97 -17.48
CA ASN A 407 -16.38 -1.84 -18.57
C ASN A 407 -15.23 -0.87 -18.24
N ALA A 408 -15.23 -0.27 -17.05
CA ALA A 408 -14.25 0.73 -16.66
C ALA A 408 -13.55 0.29 -15.37
N CYS A 409 -12.40 -0.38 -15.49
CA CYS A 409 -11.49 -0.70 -14.41
C CYS A 409 -10.05 -0.56 -14.89
N LEU A 410 -9.08 -0.71 -13.99
CA LEU A 410 -7.66 -0.55 -14.32
C LEU A 410 -7.15 -1.69 -15.21
N PHE A 411 -7.82 -2.83 -15.17
CA PHE A 411 -7.44 -4.09 -15.79
C PHE A 411 -8.41 -4.47 -16.90
N ASN A 412 -8.84 -5.74 -16.93
CA ASN A 412 -9.71 -6.27 -17.96
C ASN A 412 -11.15 -6.29 -17.44
N PRO A 413 -12.11 -5.75 -18.21
CA PRO A 413 -13.51 -5.98 -17.94
C PRO A 413 -13.88 -7.44 -18.24
N PRO A 414 -14.96 -7.98 -17.63
CA PRO A 414 -15.93 -7.27 -16.81
C PRO A 414 -15.44 -6.97 -15.40
N CYS A 415 -15.54 -5.71 -14.99
CA CYS A 415 -15.13 -5.23 -13.69
C CYS A 415 -16.18 -5.60 -12.62
N ALA A 416 -15.72 -5.77 -11.39
CA ALA A 416 -16.57 -5.77 -10.22
C ALA A 416 -17.28 -4.42 -10.10
N THR A 417 -18.56 -4.47 -9.74
CA THR A 417 -19.42 -3.30 -9.55
C THR A 417 -19.95 -3.28 -8.15
N ILE A 418 -20.29 -2.09 -7.65
CA ILE A 418 -20.99 -1.94 -6.38
C ILE A 418 -22.27 -1.16 -6.60
N THR A 419 -23.37 -1.67 -6.05
CA THR A 419 -24.68 -1.04 -6.10
C THR A 419 -25.07 -0.60 -4.70
N SER A 420 -25.54 0.63 -4.54
CA SER A 420 -26.07 1.09 -3.25
C SER A 420 -27.47 0.54 -3.02
N GLY A 421 -27.69 -0.07 -1.85
CA GLY A 421 -29.01 -0.46 -1.34
C GLY A 421 -29.76 0.68 -0.65
N ASN A 422 -29.14 1.85 -0.53
CA ASN A 422 -29.71 3.00 0.17
C ASN A 422 -30.68 3.78 -0.73
N VAL A 423 -31.65 4.46 -0.09
CA VAL A 423 -32.59 5.34 -0.81
C VAL A 423 -31.83 6.39 -1.62
N GLY A 424 -32.14 6.48 -2.92
CA GLY A 424 -31.47 7.41 -3.83
C GLY A 424 -30.13 6.93 -4.39
N GLY A 425 -29.72 5.69 -4.10
CA GLY A 425 -28.49 5.10 -4.65
C GLY A 425 -27.20 5.77 -4.14
N VAL A 426 -27.25 6.33 -2.93
CA VAL A 426 -26.12 7.06 -2.32
C VAL A 426 -25.22 6.12 -1.53
N PHE A 427 -23.93 6.42 -1.48
CA PHE A 427 -22.93 5.66 -0.70
C PHE A 427 -22.68 6.26 0.69
N THR A 428 -23.46 7.25 1.10
CA THR A 428 -23.43 7.80 2.46
C THR A 428 -24.85 7.82 3.00
N TYR A 429 -25.07 7.20 4.15
CA TYR A 429 -26.40 7.08 4.72
C TYR A 429 -26.37 7.16 6.25
N PRO A 430 -27.38 7.80 6.87
CA PRO A 430 -27.43 7.93 8.33
C PRO A 430 -27.74 6.59 9.01
N GLY A 431 -26.92 6.22 9.99
CA GLY A 431 -27.10 5.11 10.92
C GLY A 431 -26.82 3.74 10.32
N ILE A 432 -27.37 3.43 9.15
CA ILE A 432 -27.17 2.13 8.47
C ILE A 432 -26.83 2.39 7.00
N ASN A 433 -25.72 1.84 6.51
CA ASN A 433 -25.36 1.91 5.10
C ASN A 433 -25.28 0.49 4.51
N GLN A 434 -26.00 0.26 3.42
CA GLN A 434 -26.05 -1.03 2.73
C GLN A 434 -25.63 -0.89 1.27
N VAL A 435 -24.74 -1.76 0.83
CA VAL A 435 -24.29 -1.84 -0.56
C VAL A 435 -24.08 -3.31 -0.96
N GLU A 436 -24.22 -3.62 -2.24
CA GLU A 436 -23.99 -4.95 -2.80
C GLU A 436 -22.74 -4.90 -3.68
N PHE A 437 -21.79 -5.81 -3.43
CA PHE A 437 -20.69 -6.09 -4.34
C PHE A 437 -21.12 -7.18 -5.31
N ASN A 438 -20.88 -6.97 -6.61
CA ASN A 438 -21.16 -7.97 -7.63
C ASN A 438 -20.04 -8.01 -8.69
N TRP A 439 -19.51 -9.21 -8.96
CA TRP A 439 -18.51 -9.42 -10.00
C TRP A 439 -18.78 -10.69 -10.80
N TYR A 440 -18.88 -10.55 -12.11
CA TYR A 440 -18.93 -11.66 -13.05
C TYR A 440 -17.52 -12.05 -13.45
N VAL A 441 -17.08 -13.25 -13.10
CA VAL A 441 -15.72 -13.69 -13.38
C VAL A 441 -15.71 -14.36 -14.75
N ASP A 442 -14.94 -13.81 -15.68
CA ASP A 442 -14.73 -14.41 -16.99
C ASP A 442 -13.29 -14.92 -17.17
N CYS A 443 -13.04 -15.47 -18.37
CA CYS A 443 -11.74 -15.97 -18.77
C CYS A 443 -10.66 -14.89 -18.79
N SER A 444 -11.03 -13.63 -18.99
CA SER A 444 -10.07 -12.52 -19.12
C SER A 444 -9.29 -12.23 -17.83
N HIS A 445 -9.83 -12.69 -16.70
CA HIS A 445 -9.25 -12.51 -15.37
C HIS A 445 -8.15 -13.53 -15.02
N LEU A 446 -7.83 -14.47 -15.90
CA LEU A 446 -6.67 -15.34 -15.74
C LEU A 446 -5.39 -14.74 -16.36
N PHE A 447 -5.53 -13.84 -17.34
CA PHE A 447 -4.41 -13.36 -18.15
C PHE A 447 -3.38 -12.48 -17.42
N TYR A 448 -3.65 -11.98 -16.20
CA TYR A 448 -2.72 -11.08 -15.50
C TYR A 448 -1.51 -11.81 -14.90
N GLN A 449 -1.73 -12.98 -14.30
CA GLN A 449 -0.64 -13.80 -13.76
C GLN A 449 -0.34 -15.03 -14.60
N GLU A 450 -1.00 -15.18 -15.76
CA GLU A 450 -0.88 -16.37 -16.61
C GLU A 450 0.60 -16.68 -16.87
N TYR A 451 1.06 -17.74 -16.21
CA TYR A 451 2.41 -18.30 -16.24
C TYR A 451 3.51 -17.57 -15.47
N GLN A 452 3.27 -16.45 -14.79
CA GLN A 452 4.38 -15.72 -14.18
C GLN A 452 5.09 -16.52 -13.09
N CYS A 453 4.42 -17.44 -12.38
CA CYS A 453 5.05 -18.21 -11.30
C CYS A 453 4.75 -19.73 -11.33
N GLY A 454 4.27 -20.27 -12.46
CA GLY A 454 3.86 -21.68 -12.56
C GLY A 454 2.59 -22.06 -11.78
N THR A 455 1.88 -21.08 -11.20
CA THR A 455 0.58 -21.26 -10.53
C THR A 455 -0.56 -20.78 -11.42
N LEU A 456 -1.56 -21.62 -11.65
CA LEU A 456 -2.73 -21.32 -12.48
C LEU A 456 -3.82 -20.52 -11.73
N LYS A 457 -3.46 -19.36 -11.16
CA LYS A 457 -4.42 -18.47 -10.51
C LYS A 457 -4.03 -16.99 -10.64
N SER A 458 -5.03 -16.12 -10.61
CA SER A 458 -4.88 -14.68 -10.42
C SER A 458 -5.54 -14.27 -9.09
N GLU A 459 -4.91 -13.40 -8.32
CA GLU A 459 -5.46 -12.89 -7.05
C GLU A 459 -5.84 -11.41 -7.17
N TYR A 460 -7.13 -11.11 -7.01
CA TYR A 460 -7.66 -9.75 -7.04
C TYR A 460 -7.98 -9.28 -5.63
N SER A 461 -7.31 -8.23 -5.17
CA SER A 461 -7.58 -7.61 -3.87
C SER A 461 -8.56 -6.45 -4.00
N TYR A 462 -9.57 -6.46 -3.13
CA TYR A 462 -10.54 -5.39 -2.93
C TYR A 462 -10.45 -4.90 -1.49
N TYR A 463 -10.38 -3.58 -1.33
CA TYR A 463 -10.36 -2.93 -0.02
C TYR A 463 -11.68 -2.22 0.18
N ILE A 464 -12.41 -2.62 1.22
CA ILE A 464 -13.71 -2.06 1.61
C ILE A 464 -13.51 -1.23 2.86
N ARG A 465 -14.16 -0.07 2.89
CA ARG A 465 -14.12 0.88 3.98
C ARG A 465 -15.51 1.38 4.32
N MET A 466 -15.82 1.36 5.61
CA MET A 466 -16.96 2.05 6.22
C MET A 466 -16.42 3.08 7.20
N GLN A 467 -16.84 4.32 7.06
CA GLN A 467 -16.35 5.44 7.87
C GLN A 467 -17.52 6.27 8.36
N ASP A 468 -17.56 6.56 9.66
CA ASP A 468 -18.57 7.46 10.22
C ASP A 468 -18.28 8.95 9.94
N ASP A 469 -19.11 9.85 10.46
CA ASP A 469 -18.87 11.30 10.43
C ASP A 469 -18.50 11.86 11.82
N GLN A 470 -17.88 11.05 12.67
CA GLN A 470 -17.61 11.43 14.05
C GLN A 470 -16.52 12.50 14.18
N CYS A 471 -16.64 13.38 15.19
CA CYS A 471 -15.63 14.39 15.52
C CYS A 471 -14.79 14.00 16.75
N PRO A 472 -13.53 14.48 16.86
CA PRO A 472 -12.81 15.31 15.88
C PRO A 472 -12.18 14.50 14.74
N LEU A 473 -12.17 13.18 14.85
CA LEU A 473 -11.69 12.24 13.85
C LEU A 473 -12.73 11.15 13.70
N ASN A 474 -12.97 10.80 12.45
CA ASN A 474 -13.91 9.76 12.07
C ASN A 474 -13.31 8.40 12.43
N ARG A 475 -14.18 7.43 12.70
CA ARG A 475 -13.78 6.05 12.88
C ARG A 475 -14.07 5.25 11.64
N ILE A 476 -13.23 4.25 11.44
CA ILE A 476 -13.14 3.52 10.19
C ILE A 476 -13.04 2.04 10.49
N ALA A 477 -13.88 1.26 9.80
CA ALA A 477 -13.75 -0.18 9.70
C ALA A 477 -13.27 -0.55 8.29
N TYR A 478 -12.33 -1.49 8.22
CA TYR A 478 -11.74 -1.97 6.98
C TYR A 478 -11.94 -3.47 6.83
N GLN A 479 -12.14 -3.91 5.60
CA GLN A 479 -12.03 -5.32 5.25
C GLN A 479 -11.34 -5.48 3.90
N LYS A 480 -10.26 -6.27 3.86
CA LYS A 480 -9.67 -6.76 2.63
C LYS A 480 -10.38 -8.03 2.20
N ILE A 481 -10.76 -8.10 0.93
CA ILE A 481 -11.32 -9.29 0.27
C ILE A 481 -10.42 -9.67 -0.90
N VAL A 482 -10.00 -10.93 -0.96
CA VAL A 482 -9.19 -11.48 -2.04
C VAL A 482 -10.02 -12.47 -2.84
N VAL A 483 -10.25 -12.19 -4.12
CA VAL A 483 -10.87 -13.14 -5.03
C VAL A 483 -9.77 -13.86 -5.81
N ARG A 484 -9.68 -15.17 -5.61
CA ARG A 484 -8.73 -16.04 -6.32
C ARG A 484 -9.44 -16.65 -7.50
N VAL A 485 -9.15 -16.14 -8.69
CA VAL A 485 -9.64 -16.72 -9.94
C VAL A 485 -8.72 -17.88 -10.30
N LYS A 486 -9.24 -19.11 -10.24
CA LYS A 486 -8.52 -20.33 -10.55
C LYS A 486 -8.81 -20.79 -11.96
N ASN A 487 -7.80 -21.39 -12.59
CA ASN A 487 -8.03 -22.14 -13.81
C ASN A 487 -8.64 -23.51 -13.48
N TYR A 488 -9.50 -24.01 -14.38
CA TYR A 488 -9.86 -25.41 -14.38
C TYR A 488 -8.62 -26.22 -14.79
N MET A 489 -8.16 -27.12 -13.93
CA MET A 489 -7.19 -28.11 -14.40
C MET A 489 -7.92 -29.07 -15.35
N PRO A 490 -7.39 -29.30 -16.57
CA PRO A 490 -7.98 -30.27 -17.48
C PRO A 490 -8.06 -31.61 -16.77
N ARG A 491 -9.20 -32.27 -16.87
CA ARG A 491 -9.33 -33.63 -16.35
C ARG A 491 -8.51 -34.55 -17.26
N LEU A 492 -7.70 -35.41 -16.65
CA LEU A 492 -6.91 -36.39 -17.39
C LEU A 492 -7.84 -37.26 -18.25
N PRO A 493 -7.43 -37.65 -19.48
CA PRO A 493 -8.17 -38.62 -20.26
C PRO A 493 -8.37 -39.92 -19.46
N ASP A 494 -9.55 -40.51 -19.58
CA ASP A 494 -9.88 -41.72 -18.85
C ASP A 494 -9.32 -42.93 -19.59
N VAL A 495 -8.39 -43.63 -18.93
CA VAL A 495 -7.73 -44.85 -19.43
C VAL A 495 -8.13 -46.09 -18.63
N SER A 496 -9.16 -46.00 -17.77
CA SER A 496 -9.56 -47.11 -16.91
C SER A 496 -10.08 -48.33 -17.68
N ASP A 497 -10.77 -48.10 -18.79
CA ASP A 497 -11.26 -49.14 -19.71
C ASP A 497 -10.39 -49.28 -20.98
N ALA A 498 -9.17 -48.72 -20.97
CA ALA A 498 -8.28 -48.74 -22.13
C ALA A 498 -7.83 -50.17 -22.48
N CYS A 499 -7.96 -50.53 -23.75
CA CYS A 499 -7.48 -51.77 -24.30
C CYS A 499 -6.10 -51.59 -24.92
N VAL A 500 -5.10 -52.27 -24.38
CA VAL A 500 -3.76 -52.33 -24.98
C VAL A 500 -3.65 -53.59 -25.84
N SER A 501 -3.20 -53.44 -27.08
CA SER A 501 -2.95 -54.54 -28.01
C SER A 501 -1.54 -54.46 -28.59
N LEU A 502 -0.96 -55.63 -28.83
CA LEU A 502 0.34 -55.79 -29.48
C LEU A 502 0.15 -56.58 -30.76
N ASP A 503 0.57 -56.02 -31.89
CA ASP A 503 0.57 -56.69 -33.18
C ASP A 503 1.94 -56.54 -33.88
N ALA A 504 2.04 -56.98 -35.14
CA ALA A 504 3.27 -56.85 -35.92
C ALA A 504 3.63 -55.39 -36.28
N SER A 505 2.72 -54.45 -36.04
CA SER A 505 2.84 -53.02 -36.34
C SER A 505 3.34 -52.23 -35.13
N GLY A 506 3.08 -52.70 -33.90
CA GLY A 506 3.58 -52.10 -32.66
C GLY A 506 2.62 -52.29 -31.47
N VAL A 507 2.70 -51.36 -30.50
CA VAL A 507 1.78 -51.31 -29.36
C VAL A 507 0.70 -50.26 -29.62
N SER A 508 -0.56 -50.68 -29.61
CA SER A 508 -1.72 -49.79 -29.75
C SER A 508 -2.50 -49.73 -28.44
N PHE A 509 -3.01 -48.55 -28.11
CA PHE A 509 -3.90 -48.35 -26.97
C PHE A 509 -4.93 -47.26 -27.29
N ASP A 510 -6.03 -47.29 -26.55
CA ASP A 510 -7.10 -46.31 -26.63
C ASP A 510 -7.31 -45.59 -25.30
N TRP A 511 -8.09 -44.52 -25.34
CA TRP A 511 -8.54 -43.77 -24.17
C TRP A 511 -9.85 -43.07 -24.48
N VAL A 512 -10.64 -42.76 -23.46
CA VAL A 512 -11.81 -41.91 -23.63
C VAL A 512 -11.38 -40.46 -23.44
N ALA A 513 -11.57 -39.64 -24.47
CA ALA A 513 -11.29 -38.22 -24.40
C ALA A 513 -12.07 -37.59 -23.25
N SER A 514 -11.41 -36.79 -22.42
CA SER A 514 -12.09 -36.05 -21.36
C SER A 514 -13.05 -35.03 -21.99
N ALA A 515 -14.30 -35.02 -21.53
CA ALA A 515 -15.26 -33.98 -21.87
C ALA A 515 -14.91 -32.62 -21.25
N ASP A 516 -14.03 -32.61 -20.24
CA ASP A 516 -13.52 -31.42 -19.56
C ASP A 516 -12.02 -31.27 -19.85
N THR A 517 -11.71 -30.42 -20.84
CA THR A 517 -10.34 -30.04 -21.23
C THR A 517 -9.89 -28.75 -20.56
N GLY A 518 -10.62 -28.25 -19.56
CA GLY A 518 -10.41 -26.92 -19.02
C GLY A 518 -10.70 -25.82 -20.05
N PHE A 519 -9.73 -24.94 -20.30
CA PHE A 519 -9.88 -23.74 -21.11
C PHE A 519 -9.93 -23.97 -22.63
N ASN A 520 -9.01 -24.80 -23.10
CA ASN A 520 -8.84 -25.27 -24.46
C ASN A 520 -8.06 -26.57 -24.38
N PHE A 521 -8.32 -27.48 -25.31
CA PHE A 521 -7.44 -28.61 -25.48
C PHE A 521 -6.13 -28.15 -26.12
N ASP A 522 -5.02 -28.32 -25.43
CA ASP A 522 -3.69 -28.07 -26.00
C ASP A 522 -3.22 -29.26 -26.84
N TYR A 523 -2.93 -30.39 -26.18
CA TYR A 523 -2.50 -31.64 -26.80
C TYR A 523 -2.50 -32.81 -25.79
N TYR A 524 -2.47 -34.05 -26.29
CA TYR A 524 -2.03 -35.22 -25.53
C TYR A 524 -0.52 -35.41 -25.68
N ILE A 525 0.18 -35.82 -24.61
CA ILE A 525 1.56 -36.31 -24.69
C ILE A 525 1.54 -37.82 -24.55
N ILE A 526 2.18 -38.52 -25.50
CA ILE A 526 2.42 -39.96 -25.42
C ILE A 526 3.82 -40.19 -24.87
N ASN A 527 3.91 -40.90 -23.75
CA ASN A 527 5.18 -41.26 -23.13
C ASN A 527 5.43 -42.77 -23.25
N HIS A 528 6.69 -43.14 -23.49
CA HIS A 528 7.21 -44.48 -23.31
C HIS A 528 7.98 -44.53 -21.99
N ILE A 529 7.74 -45.57 -21.20
CA ILE A 529 8.42 -45.80 -19.93
C ILE A 529 9.21 -47.09 -20.09
N ASP A 530 10.53 -47.02 -19.99
CA ASP A 530 11.38 -48.20 -20.07
C ASP A 530 11.33 -49.04 -18.79
N THR A 531 11.99 -50.21 -18.82
CA THR A 531 12.04 -51.14 -17.68
C THR A 531 12.76 -50.59 -16.44
N LEU A 532 13.53 -49.51 -16.59
CA LEU A 532 14.22 -48.80 -15.51
C LEU A 532 13.39 -47.60 -14.98
N GLY A 533 12.21 -47.36 -15.57
CA GLY A 533 11.32 -46.26 -15.19
C GLY A 533 11.68 -44.92 -15.84
N ALA A 534 12.60 -44.89 -16.80
CA ALA A 534 12.91 -43.65 -17.52
C ALA A 534 11.79 -43.35 -18.53
N THR A 535 11.26 -42.12 -18.45
CA THR A 535 10.18 -41.64 -19.30
C THR A 535 10.73 -40.86 -20.49
N THR A 536 10.34 -41.23 -21.71
CA THR A 536 10.65 -40.49 -22.94
C THR A 536 9.38 -40.10 -23.67
N ILE A 537 9.29 -38.86 -24.13
CA ILE A 537 8.18 -38.40 -24.98
C ILE A 537 8.31 -39.05 -26.35
N VAL A 538 7.27 -39.78 -26.76
CA VAL A 538 7.17 -40.46 -28.05
C VAL A 538 6.48 -39.57 -29.08
N ASP A 539 5.40 -38.87 -28.66
CA ASP A 539 4.59 -38.07 -29.56
C ASP A 539 3.73 -37.02 -28.83
N THR A 540 3.23 -36.06 -29.60
CA THR A 540 2.31 -35.01 -29.15
C THR A 540 1.12 -34.94 -30.12
N ILE A 541 -0.08 -35.20 -29.60
CA ILE A 541 -1.32 -35.25 -30.41
C ILE A 541 -2.14 -33.98 -30.19
N PHE A 542 -2.31 -33.16 -31.23
CA PHE A 542 -3.00 -31.86 -31.15
C PHE A 542 -4.51 -31.92 -31.43
N ASP A 543 -5.04 -33.07 -31.85
CA ASP A 543 -6.48 -33.26 -32.07
C ASP A 543 -7.14 -33.95 -30.88
N TRP A 544 -7.98 -33.21 -30.14
CA TRP A 544 -8.74 -33.68 -28.99
C TRP A 544 -9.57 -34.92 -29.27
N SER A 545 -10.11 -35.03 -30.49
CA SER A 545 -10.98 -36.13 -30.89
C SER A 545 -10.24 -37.45 -31.08
N THR A 546 -8.91 -37.43 -31.11
CA THR A 546 -8.08 -38.63 -31.13
C THR A 546 -8.24 -39.39 -29.83
N GLN A 547 -8.62 -40.66 -29.93
CA GLN A 547 -8.87 -41.56 -28.81
C GLN A 547 -8.08 -42.87 -28.92
N THR A 548 -7.19 -42.96 -29.92
CA THR A 548 -6.35 -44.15 -30.14
C THR A 548 -4.97 -43.72 -30.58
N TYR A 549 -3.95 -44.49 -30.20
CA TYR A 549 -2.56 -44.28 -30.63
C TYR A 549 -1.88 -45.62 -30.89
N THR A 550 -0.97 -45.64 -31.87
CA THR A 550 -0.12 -46.81 -32.14
C THR A 550 1.34 -46.38 -32.13
N HIS A 551 2.10 -46.86 -31.14
CA HIS A 551 3.54 -46.70 -31.12
C HIS A 551 4.19 -47.75 -32.02
N ALA A 552 4.44 -47.35 -33.27
CA ALA A 552 4.98 -48.25 -34.28
C ALA A 552 6.41 -48.69 -33.93
N GLY A 553 6.68 -50.00 -34.04
CA GLY A 553 8.00 -50.57 -33.72
C GLY A 553 8.36 -50.62 -32.23
N ALA A 554 7.40 -50.33 -31.34
CA ALA A 554 7.57 -50.53 -29.91
C ALA A 554 7.73 -52.02 -29.59
N ASP A 555 8.83 -52.40 -28.93
CA ASP A 555 8.99 -53.73 -28.36
C ASP A 555 8.85 -53.64 -26.83
N PRO A 556 7.73 -54.10 -26.26
CA PRO A 556 7.52 -54.07 -24.80
C PRO A 556 8.51 -54.96 -24.03
N ASN A 557 9.35 -55.74 -24.72
CA ASN A 557 10.40 -56.57 -24.14
C ASN A 557 11.82 -56.03 -24.39
N ALA A 558 11.98 -54.94 -25.15
CA ALA A 558 13.27 -54.31 -25.35
C ALA A 558 13.64 -53.49 -24.11
N VAL A 559 14.77 -53.86 -23.49
CA VAL A 559 15.33 -53.22 -22.28
C VAL A 559 16.06 -51.94 -22.64
#